data_AF-A0A084QLW9-F1
#
_entry.id   AF-A0A084QLW9-F1
#
_cell.length_a   1.000
_cell.length_b   1.000
_cell.length_c   1.000
_cell.angle_alpha   90.00
_cell.angle_beta   90.00
_cell.angle_gamma   90.00
#
_symmetry.space_group_name_H-M   'P 1'
#
loop_
_entity.id
_entity.type
_entity.pdbx_description
1 polymer ?
#
loop_
_entity_poly.entity_id
_entity_poly.type
_entity_poly.pdbx_seq_one_letter_code
_entity_poly.pdbx_strand_id
1 'polypeptide(L)'
;MKPLFTLLAGASPLLSSLVRAQVVSYESTPGLTFVEGTRTEVVTRQTGPPTGPYNTYTTRITFSRDDETDVLTTTVTGIVGSSSVTLTLSPSSTVFGGNATSSTTSTAAQPTNTQPCNNYVEFCSRKYSNISFVGAHNSPFVRPGNSGSNQALDVRQQLDDGVRFIQAQIQFPSDDSTVPHFCHTTCDLLDAGPITDWLGQVVSWVDAHPYDVVTILLGNGAYSDPSVLVPYINQTGILRYVYEPPFLPMTLDDWPTLEEMIVRGKRVVMFLDYVADQIRYPWLLDEFAQVWETPFDPLDRDFPCTVQRPPDLSPEAARDRLYLMNHNLNVEFNVFDTQLLVPAVSLLNETNNYTGFGSLGLAANNCRSDWGRAPNFLNVDYYNYGGFPGSVFEAAARVNNVTYNRECCGVARSAAIMERAVSWTLLLAFPTLAVCLDLI
;
A
#
# COMPACT_ATOMS: atom_id res chain seq x y z
N MET A 1 -3.81 98.52 6.69
CA MET A 1 -3.44 99.62 5.77
C MET A 1 -2.10 99.26 5.15
N LYS A 2 -2.06 99.12 3.82
CA LYS A 2 -0.95 99.34 2.83
C LYS A 2 0.53 99.10 3.23
N PRO A 3 1.44 98.79 2.27
CA PRO A 3 1.52 97.64 1.36
C PRO A 3 3.00 97.17 1.15
N LEU A 4 3.23 96.33 0.12
CA LEU A 4 4.25 96.51 -0.93
C LEU A 4 5.56 95.67 -0.92
N PHE A 5 5.88 95.23 -2.14
CA PHE A 5 7.14 94.75 -2.74
C PHE A 5 7.59 93.31 -2.47
N THR A 6 8.22 92.56 -3.37
CA THR A 6 8.29 92.45 -4.85
C THR A 6 9.18 91.20 -5.07
N LEU A 7 8.89 90.44 -6.12
CA LEU A 7 9.69 89.29 -6.57
C LEU A 7 11.16 89.66 -6.83
N LEU A 8 12.11 88.79 -6.47
CA LEU A 8 13.15 88.28 -7.38
C LEU A 8 14.00 87.14 -6.78
N ALA A 9 13.98 86.02 -7.51
CA ALA A 9 15.03 85.03 -7.78
C ALA A 9 15.86 84.44 -6.61
N GLY A 10 15.62 83.15 -6.35
CA GLY A 10 16.60 82.22 -5.80
C GLY A 10 16.30 80.81 -6.31
N ALA A 11 17.13 80.29 -7.21
CA ALA A 11 17.01 78.94 -7.73
C ALA A 11 17.31 77.91 -6.62
N SER A 12 16.54 76.82 -6.57
CA SER A 12 16.89 75.60 -5.82
C SER A 12 16.41 74.38 -6.60
N PRO A 13 17.26 73.35 -6.78
CA PRO A 13 16.99 72.23 -7.66
C PRO A 13 16.09 71.17 -7.00
N LEU A 14 15.33 70.47 -7.84
CA LEU A 14 14.51 69.31 -7.50
C LEU A 14 15.34 68.20 -6.83
N LEU A 15 14.93 67.80 -5.62
CA LEU A 15 15.37 66.56 -4.96
C LEU A 15 14.41 65.43 -5.36
N SER A 16 14.94 64.46 -6.10
CA SER A 16 14.29 63.19 -6.41
C SER A 16 14.28 62.28 -5.18
N SER A 17 13.13 61.65 -4.93
CA SER A 17 12.93 60.66 -3.86
C SER A 17 13.60 59.33 -4.21
N LEU A 18 14.64 58.95 -3.48
CA LEU A 18 15.24 57.61 -3.50
C LEU A 18 14.42 56.66 -2.62
N VAL A 19 13.83 55.65 -3.26
CA VAL A 19 13.28 54.45 -2.62
C VAL A 19 14.45 53.66 -2.02
N ARG A 20 14.44 53.45 -0.71
CA ARG A 20 15.47 52.68 0.01
C ARG A 20 15.12 51.20 -0.07
N ALA A 21 15.87 50.42 -0.85
CA ALA A 21 15.84 48.97 -0.80
C ALA A 21 16.38 48.53 0.58
N GLN A 22 15.56 47.80 1.36
CA GLN A 22 16.06 47.11 2.55
C GLN A 22 16.83 45.87 2.10
N VAL A 23 18.14 45.91 2.28
CA VAL A 23 19.01 44.73 2.18
C VAL A 23 18.94 44.03 3.54
N VAL A 24 18.34 42.84 3.57
CA VAL A 24 18.41 41.95 4.74
C VAL A 24 19.67 41.10 4.58
N SER A 25 20.67 41.38 5.41
CA SER A 25 21.88 40.56 5.55
C SER A 25 21.62 39.49 6.60
N TYR A 26 21.71 38.21 6.23
CA TYR A 26 21.72 37.10 7.18
C TYR A 26 23.14 36.93 7.74
N GLU A 27 23.32 37.18 9.03
CA GLU A 27 24.52 36.74 9.74
C GLU A 27 24.45 35.22 9.93
N SER A 28 25.57 34.56 9.64
CA SER A 28 25.80 33.13 9.76
C SER A 28 25.36 32.58 11.12
N THR A 29 24.41 31.65 11.13
CA THR A 29 24.11 30.80 12.28
C THR A 29 25.24 29.79 12.46
N PRO A 30 25.99 29.81 13.58
CA PRO A 30 26.98 28.78 13.86
C PRO A 30 26.23 27.51 14.29
N GLY A 31 26.00 26.61 13.34
CA GLY A 31 25.28 25.36 13.55
C GLY A 31 24.95 24.58 12.27
N LEU A 32 25.09 25.20 11.09
CA LEU A 32 25.00 24.51 9.81
C LEU A 32 26.40 24.10 9.37
N THR A 33 26.76 22.85 9.64
CA THR A 33 27.91 22.21 8.98
C THR A 33 27.50 21.90 7.55
N PHE A 34 27.85 22.76 6.60
CA PHE A 34 27.79 22.41 5.19
C PHE A 34 28.94 21.45 4.92
N VAL A 35 28.63 20.17 4.75
CA VAL A 35 29.58 19.20 4.23
C VAL A 35 29.73 19.47 2.74
N GLU A 36 30.80 20.17 2.37
CA GLU A 36 31.21 20.33 0.99
C GLU A 36 31.82 19.00 0.52
N GLY A 37 31.00 18.17 -0.13
CA GLY A 37 31.43 16.97 -0.85
C GLY A 37 31.08 17.13 -2.33
N THR A 38 32.07 17.13 -3.21
CA THR A 38 31.82 16.96 -4.65
C THR A 38 31.46 15.51 -4.90
N ARG A 39 30.15 15.20 -4.96
CA ARG A 39 29.67 13.94 -5.54
C ARG A 39 29.73 14.11 -7.06
N THR A 40 30.76 13.53 -7.67
CA THR A 40 31.04 13.62 -9.12
C THR A 40 30.11 12.76 -9.98
N GLU A 41 29.22 11.98 -9.36
CA GLU A 41 28.23 11.17 -10.06
C GLU A 41 26.92 11.93 -10.17
N VAL A 42 26.61 12.38 -11.37
CA VAL A 42 25.27 12.82 -11.74
C VAL A 42 24.35 11.62 -11.59
N VAL A 43 23.40 11.68 -10.66
CA VAL A 43 22.32 10.68 -10.59
C VAL A 43 21.39 10.96 -11.77
N THR A 44 21.73 10.43 -12.95
CA THR A 44 20.83 10.44 -14.11
C THR A 44 19.64 9.54 -13.78
N ARG A 45 18.48 10.16 -13.56
CA ARG A 45 17.23 9.45 -13.28
C ARG A 45 16.71 8.79 -14.56
N GLN A 46 16.43 7.49 -14.48
CA GLN A 46 15.70 6.80 -15.53
C GLN A 46 14.22 7.22 -15.45
N THR A 47 13.73 7.93 -16.45
CA THR A 47 12.35 8.45 -16.51
C THR A 47 11.37 7.49 -17.20
N GLY A 48 11.88 6.40 -17.77
CA GLY A 48 11.09 5.32 -18.37
C GLY A 48 11.21 4.02 -17.57
N PRO A 49 10.37 3.01 -17.86
CA PRO A 49 10.48 1.70 -17.24
C PRO A 49 11.91 1.14 -17.39
N PRO A 50 12.49 0.54 -16.33
CA PRO A 50 13.80 -0.10 -16.41
C PRO A 50 13.79 -1.23 -17.44
N THR A 51 14.86 -1.42 -18.21
CA THR A 51 14.94 -2.50 -19.20
C THR A 51 15.52 -3.76 -18.57
N GLY A 52 14.83 -4.90 -18.72
CA GLY A 52 15.34 -6.21 -18.31
C GLY A 52 14.91 -6.80 -16.94
N PRO A 53 14.40 -6.07 -15.94
CA PRO A 53 14.04 -6.67 -14.64
C PRO A 53 12.62 -7.29 -14.60
N TYR A 54 11.95 -7.40 -15.75
CA TYR A 54 10.60 -7.97 -15.85
C TYR A 54 10.65 -9.45 -16.23
N ASN A 55 9.94 -10.28 -15.47
CA ASN A 55 9.70 -11.67 -15.85
C ASN A 55 8.49 -11.77 -16.78
N THR A 56 8.60 -12.62 -17.80
CA THR A 56 7.49 -12.96 -18.69
C THR A 56 7.14 -14.43 -18.53
N TYR A 57 5.87 -14.70 -18.21
CA TYR A 57 5.35 -16.06 -18.06
C TYR A 57 4.41 -16.38 -19.23
N THR A 58 4.81 -17.33 -20.07
CA THR A 58 3.99 -17.81 -21.21
C THR A 58 3.17 -19.06 -20.86
N THR A 59 3.41 -19.64 -19.69
CA THR A 59 2.72 -20.84 -19.18
C THR A 59 2.27 -20.60 -17.76
N ARG A 60 1.24 -21.33 -17.35
CA ARG A 60 0.71 -21.25 -15.99
C ARG A 60 1.36 -22.34 -15.14
N ILE A 61 1.93 -21.91 -14.03
CA ILE A 61 2.52 -22.76 -13.01
C ILE A 61 1.48 -22.96 -11.91
N THR A 62 1.28 -24.21 -11.50
CA THR A 62 0.43 -24.57 -10.36
C THR A 62 1.31 -24.94 -9.17
N PHE A 63 1.04 -24.30 -8.04
CA PHE A 63 1.62 -24.62 -6.74
C PHE A 63 0.65 -25.54 -6.00
N SER A 64 1.16 -26.66 -5.49
CA SER A 64 0.40 -27.62 -4.69
C SER A 64 1.16 -27.90 -3.40
N ARG A 65 0.57 -27.49 -2.27
CA ARG A 65 1.11 -27.78 -0.94
C ARG A 65 0.38 -28.99 -0.39
N ASP A 66 1.15 -29.97 0.07
CA ASP A 66 0.64 -31.09 0.85
C ASP A 66 0.55 -30.65 2.32
N ASP A 67 -0.67 -30.50 2.85
CA ASP A 67 -0.92 -30.03 4.21
C ASP A 67 -0.38 -31.00 5.28
N GLU A 68 -0.11 -32.28 4.95
CA GLU A 68 0.43 -33.27 5.88
C GLU A 68 1.96 -33.20 6.00
N THR A 69 2.65 -32.85 4.91
CA THR A 69 4.12 -32.85 4.84
C THR A 69 4.74 -31.45 4.72
N ASP A 70 3.92 -30.41 4.54
CA ASP A 70 4.31 -29.02 4.22
C ASP A 70 5.25 -28.93 2.99
N VAL A 71 5.19 -29.94 2.11
CA VAL A 71 5.98 -29.97 0.89
C VAL A 71 5.23 -29.24 -0.21
N LEU A 72 5.89 -28.23 -0.80
CA LEU A 72 5.39 -27.56 -1.98
C LEU A 72 5.90 -28.25 -3.25
N THR A 73 4.97 -28.58 -4.14
CA THR A 73 5.23 -29.14 -5.47
C THR A 73 4.77 -28.16 -6.55
N THR A 74 5.51 -28.13 -7.66
CA THR A 74 5.29 -27.20 -8.76
C THR A 74 5.04 -27.97 -10.05
N THR A 75 3.91 -27.69 -10.70
CA THR A 75 3.58 -28.29 -12.01
C THR A 75 3.43 -27.20 -13.06
N VAL A 76 4.10 -27.33 -14.20
CA VAL A 76 4.01 -26.39 -15.32
C VAL A 76 3.03 -26.94 -16.35
N THR A 77 1.97 -26.19 -16.66
CA THR A 77 1.04 -26.54 -17.75
C THR A 77 1.30 -25.61 -18.93
N GLY A 78 1.88 -26.14 -20.00
CA GLY A 78 2.13 -25.43 -21.26
C GLY A 78 1.25 -25.93 -22.39
N ILE A 79 0.76 -25.02 -23.23
CA ILE A 79 0.07 -25.38 -24.48
C ILE A 79 1.14 -25.72 -25.52
N VAL A 80 1.46 -27.01 -25.67
CA VAL A 80 2.08 -27.55 -26.87
C VAL A 80 0.97 -28.24 -27.66
N GLY A 81 0.87 -27.93 -28.95
CA GLY A 81 -0.27 -28.23 -29.82
C GLY A 81 -0.98 -29.58 -29.56
N SER A 82 -2.30 -29.50 -29.52
CA SER A 82 -3.27 -30.58 -29.77
C SER A 82 -2.85 -31.99 -29.35
N SER A 83 -2.92 -32.30 -28.05
CA SER A 83 -3.47 -33.55 -27.48
C SER A 83 -3.30 -33.55 -25.96
N SER A 84 -4.34 -33.21 -25.20
CA SER A 84 -4.41 -33.52 -23.77
C SER A 84 -5.06 -34.90 -23.59
N VAL A 85 -4.24 -35.90 -23.25
CA VAL A 85 -4.74 -37.18 -22.74
C VAL A 85 -5.01 -37.00 -21.25
N THR A 86 -6.28 -37.05 -20.86
CA THR A 86 -6.69 -37.03 -19.45
C THR A 86 -6.92 -38.47 -19.01
N LEU A 87 -6.09 -38.98 -18.10
CA LEU A 87 -6.32 -40.25 -17.41
C LEU A 87 -7.10 -39.97 -16.12
N THR A 88 -8.41 -40.19 -16.15
CA THR A 88 -9.26 -40.18 -14.96
C THR A 88 -9.29 -41.56 -14.32
N LEU A 89 -8.69 -41.72 -13.13
CA LEU A 89 -9.10 -42.78 -12.21
C LEU A 89 -10.30 -42.27 -11.40
N SER A 90 -11.44 -42.93 -11.56
CA SER A 90 -12.65 -42.67 -10.78
C SER A 90 -12.67 -43.57 -9.54
N PRO A 91 -12.91 -43.07 -8.32
CA PRO A 91 -13.43 -43.89 -7.25
C PRO A 91 -14.93 -44.09 -7.48
N SER A 92 -15.38 -45.34 -7.51
CA SER A 92 -16.80 -45.69 -7.58
C SER A 92 -17.48 -45.36 -6.25
N SER A 93 -18.42 -44.41 -6.27
CA SER A 93 -19.41 -44.25 -5.19
C SER A 93 -20.78 -44.72 -5.68
N THR A 94 -21.25 -45.82 -5.10
CA THR A 94 -22.60 -46.36 -5.24
C THR A 94 -23.64 -45.35 -4.74
N VAL A 95 -24.53 -44.92 -5.64
CA VAL A 95 -25.69 -44.08 -5.31
C VAL A 95 -26.83 -44.98 -4.82
N PHE A 96 -27.22 -44.83 -3.55
CA PHE A 96 -28.52 -45.31 -3.07
C PHE A 96 -29.58 -44.25 -3.36
N GLY A 97 -30.51 -44.56 -4.26
CA GLY A 97 -31.69 -43.74 -4.51
C GLY A 97 -32.71 -43.91 -3.38
N GLY A 98 -32.84 -42.88 -2.54
CA GLY A 98 -33.93 -42.72 -1.59
C GLY A 98 -34.75 -41.49 -1.96
N ASN A 99 -35.97 -41.70 -2.45
CA ASN A 99 -36.91 -40.65 -2.80
C ASN A 99 -37.57 -40.11 -1.52
N ALA A 100 -37.03 -39.03 -0.95
CA ALA A 100 -37.61 -38.35 0.19
C ALA A 100 -38.05 -36.93 -0.21
N THR A 101 -39.35 -36.75 -0.40
CA THR A 101 -40.01 -35.45 -0.52
C THR A 101 -39.94 -34.74 0.83
N SER A 102 -38.97 -33.84 0.99
CA SER A 102 -38.93 -32.92 2.14
C SER A 102 -39.53 -31.58 1.72
N SER A 103 -40.75 -31.31 2.17
CA SER A 103 -41.36 -29.99 2.10
C SER A 103 -40.79 -29.14 3.24
N THR A 104 -39.76 -28.34 2.98
CA THR A 104 -39.24 -27.36 3.95
C THR A 104 -39.75 -25.97 3.62
N THR A 105 -40.85 -25.60 4.26
CA THR A 105 -41.20 -24.19 4.51
C THR A 105 -40.39 -23.74 5.73
N SER A 106 -39.24 -23.11 5.50
CA SER A 106 -38.57 -22.31 6.53
C SER A 106 -37.84 -21.13 5.89
N THR A 107 -38.52 -20.01 5.77
CA THR A 107 -37.92 -18.67 5.62
C THR A 107 -37.31 -18.25 6.96
N ALA A 108 -36.30 -18.99 7.43
CA ALA A 108 -35.40 -18.45 8.45
C ALA A 108 -34.58 -17.33 7.77
N ALA A 109 -34.55 -16.14 8.38
CA ALA A 109 -33.68 -15.07 7.91
C ALA A 109 -32.24 -15.60 7.87
N GLN A 110 -31.60 -15.53 6.70
CA GLN A 110 -30.19 -15.91 6.57
C GLN A 110 -29.38 -15.03 7.54
N PRO A 111 -28.43 -15.62 8.29
CA PRO A 111 -27.56 -14.83 9.15
C PRO A 111 -26.82 -13.81 8.28
N THR A 112 -27.07 -12.53 8.54
CA THR A 112 -26.36 -11.44 7.89
C THR A 112 -25.06 -11.19 8.66
N ASN A 113 -23.91 -11.38 8.02
CA ASN A 113 -22.64 -10.96 8.59
C ASN A 113 -22.71 -9.45 8.90
N THR A 114 -22.41 -9.06 10.13
CA THR A 114 -22.35 -7.65 10.55
C THR A 114 -20.91 -7.18 10.79
N GLN A 115 -19.94 -8.11 10.76
CA GLN A 115 -18.53 -7.82 10.92
C GLN A 115 -17.96 -7.39 9.55
N PRO A 116 -17.52 -6.13 9.40
CA PRO A 116 -16.93 -5.66 8.15
C PRO A 116 -15.57 -6.33 7.87
N CYS A 117 -15.31 -6.58 6.59
CA CYS A 117 -13.99 -6.94 6.07
C CYS A 117 -13.39 -5.70 5.42
N ASN A 118 -12.21 -5.25 5.85
CA ASN A 118 -11.62 -3.99 5.35
C ASN A 118 -12.61 -2.80 5.42
N ASN A 119 -13.32 -2.67 6.54
CA ASN A 119 -14.30 -1.62 6.86
C ASN A 119 -15.69 -1.71 6.20
N TYR A 120 -15.96 -2.69 5.33
CA TYR A 120 -17.26 -2.86 4.68
C TYR A 120 -17.74 -4.30 4.76
N VAL A 121 -19.00 -4.53 5.09
CA VAL A 121 -19.58 -5.89 5.13
C VAL A 121 -19.66 -6.47 3.71
N GLU A 122 -19.95 -5.61 2.75
CA GLU A 122 -20.05 -5.91 1.32
C GLU A 122 -18.74 -6.43 0.72
N PHE A 123 -17.60 -6.20 1.39
CA PHE A 123 -16.30 -6.66 0.92
C PHE A 123 -16.01 -8.11 1.30
N CYS A 124 -16.66 -8.66 2.33
CA CYS A 124 -16.38 -10.02 2.79
C CYS A 124 -16.61 -11.06 1.68
N SER A 125 -17.72 -10.94 0.95
CA SER A 125 -18.07 -11.87 -0.14
C SER A 125 -17.42 -11.53 -1.49
N ARG A 126 -16.64 -10.44 -1.58
CA ARG A 126 -15.98 -10.05 -2.83
C ARG A 126 -14.61 -10.71 -2.93
N LYS A 127 -14.25 -11.13 -4.14
CA LYS A 127 -12.87 -11.50 -4.47
C LYS A 127 -11.95 -10.32 -4.18
N TYR A 128 -10.76 -10.61 -3.67
CA TYR A 128 -9.71 -9.61 -3.46
C TYR A 128 -9.44 -8.80 -4.75
N SER A 129 -9.49 -9.47 -5.91
CA SER A 129 -9.35 -8.88 -7.24
C SER A 129 -10.48 -7.96 -7.69
N ASN A 130 -11.59 -7.89 -6.94
CA ASN A 130 -12.78 -7.08 -7.24
C ASN A 130 -13.04 -6.03 -6.16
N ILE A 131 -11.97 -5.44 -5.63
CA ILE A 131 -12.01 -4.35 -4.65
C ILE A 131 -10.95 -3.31 -5.02
N SER A 132 -11.31 -2.03 -4.94
CA SER A 132 -10.37 -0.90 -5.02
C SER A 132 -9.92 -0.50 -3.62
N PHE A 133 -8.64 -0.69 -3.31
CA PHE A 133 -8.04 -0.31 -2.03
C PHE A 133 -7.35 1.05 -2.16
N VAL A 134 -7.54 1.91 -1.15
CA VAL A 134 -6.70 3.12 -1.02
C VAL A 134 -5.28 2.68 -0.65
N GLY A 135 -4.32 3.24 -1.38
CA GLY A 135 -2.91 3.01 -1.24
C GLY A 135 -2.17 4.16 -0.60
N ALA A 136 -1.19 3.86 0.25
CA ALA A 136 -0.19 4.84 0.70
C ALA A 136 1.12 4.58 -0.06
N HIS A 137 1.39 5.42 -1.06
CA HIS A 137 2.64 5.43 -1.81
C HIS A 137 3.79 5.74 -0.84
N ASN A 138 4.86 4.95 -0.87
CA ASN A 138 6.05 5.19 -0.04
C ASN A 138 5.72 5.40 1.46
N SER A 139 4.85 4.53 1.98
CA SER A 139 4.30 4.55 3.33
C SER A 139 5.28 4.84 4.47
N PRO A 140 6.53 4.32 4.48
CA PRO A 140 7.49 4.60 5.56
C PRO A 140 8.00 6.05 5.61
N PHE A 141 7.88 6.82 4.53
CA PHE A 141 8.54 8.12 4.40
C PHE A 141 7.71 9.24 5.04
N VAL A 142 7.78 9.29 6.36
CA VAL A 142 7.06 10.22 7.24
C VAL A 142 8.05 11.06 8.05
N ARG A 143 8.42 12.24 7.53
CA ARG A 143 9.29 13.18 8.23
C ARG A 143 8.76 14.61 8.10
N PRO A 144 8.17 15.19 9.17
CA PRO A 144 7.65 16.56 9.13
C PRO A 144 8.70 17.56 8.62
N GLY A 145 8.30 18.39 7.64
CA GLY A 145 9.16 19.41 7.04
C GLY A 145 10.17 18.91 6.00
N ASN A 146 10.21 17.60 5.71
CA ASN A 146 11.02 17.05 4.61
C ASN A 146 10.20 17.01 3.31
N SER A 147 10.72 17.60 2.24
CA SER A 147 10.02 17.68 0.95
C SER A 147 9.80 16.33 0.28
N GLY A 148 10.68 15.34 0.53
CA GLY A 148 10.57 13.98 0.02
C GLY A 148 9.72 13.05 0.89
N SER A 149 9.02 13.55 1.91
CA SER A 149 8.05 12.71 2.64
C SER A 149 6.82 12.48 1.77
N ASN A 150 6.36 11.24 1.71
CA ASN A 150 5.19 10.83 0.93
C ASN A 150 3.92 10.74 1.78
N GLN A 151 4.04 10.58 3.10
CA GLN A 151 2.90 10.49 4.01
C GLN A 151 3.11 11.39 5.24
N ALA A 152 2.00 11.86 5.82
CA ALA A 152 2.03 12.67 7.04
C ALA A 152 1.88 11.86 8.33
N LEU A 153 1.36 10.64 8.24
CA LEU A 153 0.99 9.78 9.36
C LEU A 153 1.72 8.44 9.22
N ASP A 154 2.11 7.83 10.35
CA ASP A 154 2.81 6.55 10.35
C ASP A 154 1.94 5.39 9.82
N VAL A 155 2.57 4.23 9.60
CA VAL A 155 1.90 3.08 8.99
C VAL A 155 0.75 2.54 9.82
N ARG A 156 0.79 2.64 11.16
CA ARG A 156 -0.31 2.18 12.00
C ARG A 156 -1.52 3.06 11.80
N GLN A 157 -1.32 4.38 11.80
CA GLN A 157 -2.42 5.32 11.56
C GLN A 157 -2.95 5.24 10.13
N GLN A 158 -2.09 5.02 9.13
CA GLN A 158 -2.51 4.74 7.75
C GLN A 158 -3.50 3.57 7.70
N LEU A 159 -3.15 2.46 8.35
CA LEU A 159 -3.99 1.26 8.40
C LEU A 159 -5.27 1.50 9.24
N ASP A 160 -5.20 2.22 10.37
CA ASP A 160 -6.38 2.55 11.19
C ASP A 160 -7.41 3.39 10.42
N ASP A 161 -6.95 4.34 9.62
CA ASP A 161 -7.80 5.22 8.82
C ASP A 161 -8.48 4.47 7.66
N GLY A 162 -7.87 3.38 7.18
CA GLY A 162 -8.46 2.46 6.21
C GLY A 162 -7.62 2.20 4.97
N VAL A 163 -6.35 2.61 4.94
CA VAL A 163 -5.41 2.21 3.89
C VAL A 163 -5.26 0.69 3.93
N ARG A 164 -5.32 0.03 2.77
CA ARG A 164 -5.15 -1.44 2.66
C ARG A 164 -4.16 -1.88 1.58
N PHE A 165 -3.50 -0.90 0.96
CA PHE A 165 -2.31 -1.08 0.13
C PHE A 165 -1.21 -0.16 0.65
N ILE A 166 -0.06 -0.70 1.02
CA ILE A 166 1.08 0.09 1.52
C ILE A 166 2.31 -0.27 0.69
N GLN A 167 2.96 0.75 0.14
CA GLN A 167 4.13 0.59 -0.69
C GLN A 167 5.37 1.13 0.01
N ALA A 168 6.51 0.46 -0.12
CA ALA A 168 7.75 0.88 0.51
C ALA A 168 8.95 0.55 -0.39
N GLN A 169 9.94 1.43 -0.47
CA GLN A 169 11.13 1.23 -1.31
C GLN A 169 12.34 0.79 -0.50
N ILE A 170 12.93 -0.34 -0.88
CA ILE A 170 14.11 -0.94 -0.26
C ILE A 170 15.38 -0.44 -0.93
N GLN A 171 16.34 -0.03 -0.11
CA GLN A 171 17.72 0.26 -0.49
C GLN A 171 18.68 -0.27 0.61
N PHE A 172 19.97 -0.17 0.36
CA PHE A 172 21.02 -0.47 1.34
C PHE A 172 21.76 0.82 1.72
N PRO A 173 22.11 1.00 3.01
CA PRO A 173 22.98 2.09 3.43
C PRO A 173 24.34 2.06 2.72
N SER A 174 24.95 3.24 2.56
CA SER A 174 26.23 3.43 1.85
C SER A 174 27.47 3.02 2.67
N ASP A 175 27.28 2.56 3.91
CA ASP A 175 28.33 2.23 4.89
C ASP A 175 28.73 0.73 4.91
N ASP A 176 28.55 0.04 3.78
CA ASP A 176 28.73 -1.41 3.63
C ASP A 176 27.81 -2.28 4.51
N SER A 177 26.77 -1.70 5.13
CA SER A 177 25.74 -2.45 5.84
C SER A 177 25.00 -3.41 4.91
N THR A 178 24.83 -4.65 5.37
CA THR A 178 24.00 -5.66 4.70
C THR A 178 22.55 -5.66 5.17
N VAL A 179 22.18 -4.72 6.05
CA VAL A 179 20.82 -4.59 6.55
C VAL A 179 20.02 -3.75 5.55
N PRO A 180 18.96 -4.31 4.93
CA PRO A 180 18.10 -3.54 4.05
C PRO A 180 17.29 -2.52 4.85
N HIS A 181 17.22 -1.30 4.33
CA HIS A 181 16.45 -0.20 4.89
C HIS A 181 15.34 0.21 3.93
N PHE A 182 14.32 0.88 4.45
CA PHE A 182 13.41 1.63 3.60
C PHE A 182 13.96 3.03 3.37
N CYS A 183 14.31 3.34 2.12
CA CYS A 183 14.92 4.62 1.78
C CYS A 183 14.30 5.24 0.53
N HIS A 184 14.06 6.55 0.55
CA HIS A 184 13.54 7.28 -0.61
C HIS A 184 14.68 7.53 -1.58
N THR A 185 14.70 6.84 -2.72
CA THR A 185 15.78 6.88 -3.72
C THR A 185 17.12 6.32 -3.21
N THR A 186 17.70 6.87 -2.14
CA THR A 186 18.90 6.40 -1.45
C THR A 186 18.77 6.65 0.06
N CYS A 187 19.53 5.91 0.88
CA CYS A 187 19.51 6.10 2.34
C CYS A 187 20.17 7.42 2.78
N ASP A 188 21.04 8.00 1.96
CA ASP A 188 21.59 9.35 2.22
C ASP A 188 20.50 10.44 2.11
N LEU A 189 19.49 10.24 1.24
CA LEU A 189 18.46 11.24 0.99
C LEU A 189 17.38 11.22 2.06
N LEU A 190 16.78 10.04 2.30
CA LEU A 190 15.82 9.84 3.37
C LEU A 190 15.78 8.37 3.75
N ASP A 191 16.40 8.06 4.89
CA ASP A 191 16.35 6.75 5.52
C ASP A 191 15.22 6.70 6.57
N ALA A 192 14.30 5.74 6.41
CA ALA A 192 13.23 5.43 7.35
C ALA A 192 13.58 4.25 8.28
N GLY A 193 14.80 3.74 8.20
CA GLY A 193 15.36 2.70 9.05
C GLY A 193 15.27 1.29 8.45
N PRO A 194 15.73 0.29 9.21
CA PRO A 194 15.68 -1.12 8.81
C PRO A 194 14.26 -1.57 8.43
N ILE A 195 14.13 -2.39 7.38
CA ILE A 195 12.81 -2.86 6.93
C ILE A 195 12.04 -3.62 8.02
N THR A 196 12.77 -4.24 8.97
CA THR A 196 12.23 -5.00 10.08
C THR A 196 11.36 -4.15 11.00
N ASP A 197 11.69 -2.87 11.17
CA ASP A 197 11.03 -1.99 12.14
C ASP A 197 9.63 -1.62 11.63
N TRP A 198 9.55 -1.19 10.37
CA TRP A 198 8.28 -0.84 9.74
C TRP A 198 7.43 -2.10 9.49
N LEU A 199 8.01 -3.20 9.01
CA LEU A 199 7.28 -4.47 8.85
C LEU A 199 6.77 -5.00 10.20
N GLY A 200 7.54 -4.85 11.28
CA GLY A 200 7.12 -5.22 12.64
C GLY A 200 5.91 -4.40 13.13
N GLN A 201 5.82 -3.13 12.75
CA GLN A 201 4.63 -2.31 13.02
C GLN A 201 3.40 -2.83 12.26
N VAL A 202 3.56 -3.20 10.99
CA VAL A 202 2.49 -3.81 10.18
C VAL A 202 2.04 -5.14 10.77
N VAL A 203 2.99 -6.01 11.15
CA VAL A 203 2.68 -7.30 11.80
C VAL A 203 1.87 -7.09 13.07
N SER A 204 2.29 -6.15 13.93
CA SER A 204 1.57 -5.82 15.16
C SER A 204 0.14 -5.35 14.88
N TRP A 205 -0.03 -4.56 13.82
CA TRP A 205 -1.36 -4.08 13.42
C TRP A 205 -2.22 -5.22 12.88
N VAL A 206 -1.70 -6.04 11.97
CA VAL A 206 -2.41 -7.20 11.39
C VAL A 206 -2.82 -8.18 12.48
N ASP A 207 -1.98 -8.41 13.49
CA ASP A 207 -2.28 -9.25 14.66
C ASP A 207 -3.51 -8.75 15.43
N ALA A 208 -3.59 -7.43 15.67
CA ALA A 208 -4.69 -6.80 16.39
C ALA A 208 -5.99 -6.63 15.56
N HIS A 209 -5.92 -6.82 14.24
CA HIS A 209 -7.02 -6.55 13.30
C HIS A 209 -7.40 -7.80 12.49
N PRO A 210 -8.10 -8.79 13.10
CA PRO A 210 -8.31 -10.10 12.49
C PRO A 210 -9.22 -10.09 11.24
N TYR A 211 -9.99 -9.02 11.02
CA TYR A 211 -10.94 -8.91 9.90
C TYR A 211 -10.43 -8.04 8.75
N ASP A 212 -9.13 -7.72 8.76
CA ASP A 212 -8.50 -6.90 7.75
C ASP A 212 -7.48 -7.69 6.94
N VAL A 213 -7.45 -7.41 5.64
CA VAL A 213 -6.50 -7.92 4.65
C VAL A 213 -5.68 -6.77 4.11
N VAL A 214 -4.36 -6.85 4.25
CA VAL A 214 -3.40 -5.79 3.88
C VAL A 214 -2.56 -6.24 2.69
N THR A 215 -2.30 -5.33 1.76
CA THR A 215 -1.40 -5.54 0.64
C THR A 215 -0.12 -4.74 0.85
N ILE A 216 1.02 -5.38 0.67
CA ILE A 216 2.34 -4.75 0.77
C ILE A 216 3.03 -4.88 -0.57
N LEU A 217 3.42 -3.75 -1.16
CA LEU A 217 4.32 -3.72 -2.32
C LEU A 217 5.70 -3.27 -1.87
N LEU A 218 6.67 -4.18 -1.94
CA LEU A 218 8.07 -3.89 -1.67
C LEU A 218 8.75 -3.49 -2.99
N GLY A 219 9.16 -2.23 -3.09
CA GLY A 219 9.97 -1.76 -4.19
C GLY A 219 11.43 -2.15 -4.01
N ASN A 220 11.97 -3.02 -4.85
CA ASN A 220 13.35 -3.48 -4.88
C ASN A 220 14.25 -2.47 -5.60
N GLY A 221 14.41 -1.29 -5.02
CA GLY A 221 15.17 -0.18 -5.64
C GLY A 221 16.64 -0.48 -5.91
N ALA A 222 17.21 -1.48 -5.24
CA ALA A 222 18.57 -1.98 -5.44
C ALA A 222 18.65 -3.20 -6.39
N TYR A 223 17.54 -3.64 -6.99
CA TYR A 223 17.46 -4.84 -7.84
C TYR A 223 18.11 -6.08 -7.21
N SER A 224 17.97 -6.22 -5.91
CA SER A 224 18.66 -7.22 -5.11
C SER A 224 17.98 -8.58 -5.23
N ASP A 225 18.78 -9.64 -5.19
CA ASP A 225 18.27 -11.01 -5.13
C ASP A 225 17.42 -11.19 -3.85
N PRO A 226 16.19 -11.75 -3.92
CA PRO A 226 15.33 -11.87 -2.75
C PRO A 226 15.96 -12.63 -1.57
N SER A 227 16.99 -13.48 -1.80
CA SER A 227 17.70 -14.18 -0.72
C SER A 227 18.37 -13.26 0.29
N VAL A 228 18.69 -11.99 -0.05
CA VAL A 228 19.22 -11.02 0.91
C VAL A 228 18.12 -10.29 1.69
N LEU A 229 16.87 -10.33 1.22
CA LEU A 229 15.71 -9.66 1.84
C LEU A 229 14.91 -10.62 2.72
N VAL A 230 14.70 -11.85 2.25
CA VAL A 230 13.83 -12.86 2.87
C VAL A 230 14.17 -13.14 4.34
N PRO A 231 15.44 -13.25 4.77
CA PRO A 231 15.76 -13.46 6.18
C PRO A 231 15.21 -12.35 7.09
N TYR A 232 15.31 -11.09 6.68
CA TYR A 232 14.79 -9.93 7.42
C TYR A 232 13.26 -9.87 7.39
N ILE A 233 12.64 -10.18 6.25
CA ILE A 233 11.17 -10.28 6.16
C ILE A 233 10.67 -11.38 7.12
N ASN A 234 11.28 -12.56 7.11
CA ASN A 234 10.90 -13.68 7.96
C ASN A 234 11.08 -13.35 9.46
N GLN A 235 12.15 -12.63 9.81
CA GLN A 235 12.43 -12.22 11.19
C GLN A 235 11.28 -11.43 11.84
N THR A 236 10.52 -10.67 11.05
CA THR A 236 9.36 -9.90 11.54
C THR A 236 8.19 -10.79 11.98
N GLY A 237 8.19 -12.05 11.54
CA GLY A 237 7.10 -12.99 11.76
C GLY A 237 5.89 -12.78 10.84
N ILE A 238 5.98 -11.90 9.84
CA ILE A 238 4.86 -11.58 8.94
C ILE A 238 4.37 -12.78 8.12
N LEU A 239 5.25 -13.73 7.79
CA LEU A 239 4.94 -14.88 6.92
C LEU A 239 3.77 -15.74 7.41
N ARG A 240 3.48 -15.74 8.72
CA ARG A 240 2.31 -16.44 9.27
C ARG A 240 1.00 -15.96 8.64
N TYR A 241 0.94 -14.67 8.27
CA TYR A 241 -0.21 -14.01 7.68
C TYR A 241 -0.17 -13.95 6.16
N VAL A 242 0.95 -14.27 5.51
CA VAL A 242 1.09 -14.07 4.07
C VAL A 242 0.31 -15.12 3.29
N TYR A 243 -0.47 -14.64 2.31
CA TYR A 243 -1.19 -15.45 1.35
C TYR A 243 -0.24 -16.06 0.33
N GLU A 244 -0.38 -17.36 0.12
CA GLU A 244 0.36 -18.11 -0.90
C GLU A 244 -0.58 -18.46 -2.05
N PRO A 245 -0.29 -17.96 -3.26
CA PRO A 245 -1.14 -18.16 -4.41
C PRO A 245 -0.98 -19.58 -4.96
N PRO A 246 -2.07 -20.22 -5.40
CA PRO A 246 -2.00 -21.53 -6.03
C PRO A 246 -1.45 -21.49 -7.46
N PHE A 247 -1.32 -20.30 -8.06
CA PHE A 247 -0.92 -20.14 -9.45
C PHE A 247 0.08 -19.00 -9.67
N LEU A 248 0.92 -19.16 -10.69
CA LEU A 248 1.78 -18.13 -11.25
C LEU A 248 1.71 -18.15 -12.78
N PRO A 249 1.24 -17.07 -13.43
CA PRO A 249 0.53 -15.93 -12.85
C PRO A 249 -0.88 -16.31 -12.36
N MET A 250 -1.46 -15.49 -11.48
CA MET A 250 -2.90 -15.54 -11.18
C MET A 250 -3.68 -14.67 -12.15
N THR A 251 -4.88 -15.10 -12.51
CA THR A 251 -5.90 -14.26 -13.15
C THR A 251 -6.83 -13.64 -12.11
N LEU A 252 -7.66 -12.67 -12.51
CA LEU A 252 -8.66 -12.05 -11.63
C LEU A 252 -9.57 -13.09 -10.93
N ASP A 253 -9.95 -14.16 -11.62
CA ASP A 253 -10.86 -15.18 -11.08
C ASP A 253 -10.19 -16.12 -10.07
N ASP A 254 -8.86 -16.21 -10.08
CA ASP A 254 -8.11 -17.09 -9.18
C ASP A 254 -8.06 -16.55 -7.74
N TRP A 255 -8.31 -15.25 -7.55
CA TRP A 255 -8.23 -14.62 -6.23
C TRP A 255 -9.38 -15.08 -5.31
N PRO A 256 -9.09 -15.41 -4.04
CA PRO A 256 -10.10 -15.75 -3.05
C PRO A 256 -10.92 -14.52 -2.65
N THR A 257 -12.02 -14.76 -1.94
CA THR A 257 -12.76 -13.69 -1.26
C THR A 257 -12.00 -13.17 -0.04
N LEU A 258 -12.31 -11.95 0.42
CA LEU A 258 -11.70 -11.47 1.67
C LEU A 258 -12.09 -12.35 2.86
N GLU A 259 -13.32 -12.85 2.91
CA GLU A 259 -13.76 -13.78 3.94
C GLU A 259 -12.92 -15.06 3.96
N GLU A 260 -12.65 -15.66 2.81
CA GLU A 260 -11.79 -16.85 2.70
C GLU A 260 -10.36 -16.56 3.20
N MET A 261 -9.79 -15.40 2.84
CA MET A 261 -8.47 -14.97 3.32
C MET A 261 -8.45 -14.78 4.84
N ILE A 262 -9.49 -14.17 5.39
CA ILE A 262 -9.64 -13.90 6.83
C ILE A 262 -9.79 -15.20 7.62
N VAL A 263 -10.69 -16.09 7.20
CA VAL A 263 -10.96 -17.36 7.88
C VAL A 263 -9.71 -18.26 7.87
N ARG A 264 -8.93 -18.24 6.79
CA ARG A 264 -7.65 -18.98 6.70
C ARG A 264 -6.49 -18.28 7.42
N GLY A 265 -6.70 -17.07 7.96
CA GLY A 265 -5.65 -16.27 8.60
C GLY A 265 -4.57 -15.77 7.63
N LYS A 266 -4.79 -15.87 6.32
CA LYS A 266 -3.86 -15.47 5.25
C LYS A 266 -4.23 -14.08 4.73
N ARG A 267 -3.93 -13.08 5.55
CA ARG A 267 -4.44 -11.70 5.47
C ARG A 267 -3.41 -10.68 4.98
N VAL A 268 -2.24 -11.12 4.53
CA VAL A 268 -1.22 -10.25 3.91
C VAL A 268 -0.96 -10.72 2.49
N VAL A 269 -1.10 -9.86 1.49
CA VAL A 269 -0.61 -10.10 0.13
C VAL A 269 0.69 -9.33 -0.03
N MET A 270 1.78 -9.99 -0.39
CA MET A 270 3.10 -9.36 -0.49
C MET A 270 3.65 -9.48 -1.91
N PHE A 271 3.91 -8.34 -2.52
CA PHE A 271 4.56 -8.22 -3.82
C PHE A 271 5.98 -7.71 -3.66
N LEU A 272 6.87 -8.13 -4.55
CA LEU A 272 8.17 -7.51 -4.79
C LEU A 272 8.17 -6.97 -6.23
N ASP A 273 8.44 -5.69 -6.41
CA ASP A 273 8.77 -5.17 -7.73
C ASP A 273 10.16 -5.67 -8.11
N TYR A 274 10.36 -6.07 -9.36
CA TYR A 274 11.65 -6.48 -9.94
C TYR A 274 12.40 -7.64 -9.25
N VAL A 275 12.98 -8.53 -10.05
CA VAL A 275 13.88 -9.59 -9.55
C VAL A 275 13.18 -10.52 -8.52
N ALA A 276 11.85 -10.59 -8.54
CA ALA A 276 11.11 -11.55 -7.74
C ALA A 276 11.40 -12.98 -8.24
N ASP A 277 11.57 -13.91 -7.31
CA ASP A 277 11.69 -15.34 -7.57
C ASP A 277 10.55 -16.07 -6.86
N GLN A 278 9.36 -15.97 -7.43
CA GLN A 278 8.14 -16.57 -6.89
C GLN A 278 8.16 -18.12 -6.97
N ILE A 279 9.11 -18.73 -7.69
CA ILE A 279 9.29 -20.19 -7.64
C ILE A 279 10.01 -20.56 -6.34
N ARG A 280 11.07 -19.83 -5.97
CA ARG A 280 11.81 -20.05 -4.74
C ARG A 280 11.10 -19.53 -3.49
N TYR A 281 10.37 -18.43 -3.61
CA TYR A 281 9.60 -17.79 -2.54
C TYR A 281 8.14 -17.58 -2.98
N PRO A 282 7.30 -18.64 -2.98
CA PRO A 282 5.92 -18.60 -3.51
C PRO A 282 5.00 -17.55 -2.89
N TRP A 283 5.25 -17.19 -1.63
CA TRP A 283 4.53 -16.15 -0.89
C TRP A 283 4.93 -14.71 -1.28
N LEU A 284 6.06 -14.54 -1.96
CA LEU A 284 6.57 -13.24 -2.42
C LEU A 284 6.26 -13.11 -3.91
N LEU A 285 5.11 -12.51 -4.20
CA LEU A 285 4.57 -12.45 -5.55
C LEU A 285 5.41 -11.51 -6.41
N ASP A 286 5.67 -11.92 -7.65
CA ASP A 286 6.20 -11.02 -8.67
C ASP A 286 5.12 -9.99 -9.03
N GLU A 287 5.36 -8.72 -8.70
CA GLU A 287 4.41 -7.65 -9.02
C GLU A 287 3.99 -7.72 -10.49
N PHE A 288 4.93 -7.72 -11.42
CA PHE A 288 4.64 -7.58 -12.84
C PHE A 288 4.13 -8.87 -13.49
N ALA A 289 4.05 -9.97 -12.75
CA ALA A 289 3.28 -11.14 -13.18
C ALA A 289 1.79 -11.01 -12.83
N GLN A 290 1.45 -10.23 -11.81
CA GLN A 290 0.15 -10.22 -11.14
C GLN A 290 -0.58 -8.88 -11.25
N VAL A 291 0.18 -7.79 -11.37
CA VAL A 291 -0.21 -6.39 -11.35
C VAL A 291 0.46 -5.68 -12.53
N TRP A 292 -0.26 -4.80 -13.20
CA TRP A 292 0.35 -3.78 -14.06
C TRP A 292 0.03 -2.40 -13.50
N GLU A 293 0.74 -1.38 -13.94
CA GLU A 293 0.47 -0.02 -13.45
C GLU A 293 0.46 1.05 -14.53
N THR A 294 -0.27 2.12 -14.20
CA THR A 294 -0.29 3.39 -14.94
C THR A 294 1.04 4.12 -14.79
N PRO A 295 1.28 5.27 -15.48
CA PRO A 295 2.58 5.94 -15.40
C PRO A 295 3.12 6.10 -13.97
N PHE A 296 4.33 5.59 -13.73
CA PHE A 296 4.92 5.39 -12.40
C PHE A 296 5.18 6.67 -11.62
N ASP A 297 5.73 7.67 -12.31
CA ASP A 297 6.12 8.97 -11.73
C ASP A 297 5.40 10.11 -12.46
N PRO A 298 4.08 10.27 -12.25
CA PRO A 298 3.29 11.24 -12.98
C PRO A 298 3.69 12.67 -12.62
N LEU A 299 3.98 13.48 -13.63
CA LEU A 299 4.23 14.93 -13.53
C LEU A 299 3.04 15.76 -14.01
N ASP A 300 2.09 15.10 -14.67
CA ASP A 300 0.89 15.72 -15.22
C ASP A 300 -0.34 15.26 -14.43
N ARG A 301 -1.25 16.21 -14.20
CA ARG A 301 -2.52 16.01 -13.51
C ARG A 301 -3.54 15.25 -14.34
N ASP A 302 -3.26 14.95 -15.59
CA ASP A 302 -4.17 14.19 -16.45
C ASP A 302 -4.32 12.71 -16.04
N PHE A 303 -3.31 12.13 -15.37
CA PHE A 303 -3.30 10.73 -14.89
C PHE A 303 -3.89 9.71 -15.89
N PRO A 304 -3.29 9.56 -17.08
CA PRO A 304 -3.84 8.68 -18.10
C PRO A 304 -3.84 7.22 -17.63
N CYS A 305 -4.92 6.50 -17.89
CA CYS A 305 -5.05 5.09 -17.50
C CYS A 305 -4.41 4.12 -18.50
N THR A 306 -3.18 4.38 -18.91
CA THR A 306 -2.44 3.56 -19.88
C THR A 306 -1.46 2.65 -19.17
N VAL A 307 -1.32 1.41 -19.63
CA VAL A 307 -0.28 0.50 -19.11
C VAL A 307 1.10 1.08 -19.39
N GLN A 308 1.91 1.27 -18.34
CA GLN A 308 3.32 1.66 -18.47
C GLN A 308 4.25 0.53 -18.03
N ARG A 309 3.93 -0.18 -16.94
CA ARG A 309 4.77 -1.27 -16.42
C ARG A 309 3.92 -2.53 -16.17
N PRO A 310 4.37 -3.72 -16.61
CA PRO A 310 5.56 -3.94 -17.44
C PRO A 310 5.38 -3.37 -18.86
N PRO A 311 6.46 -2.98 -19.56
CA PRO A 311 6.39 -2.55 -20.95
C PRO A 311 5.88 -3.68 -21.84
N ASP A 312 5.26 -3.31 -22.97
CA ASP A 312 4.77 -4.22 -24.01
C ASP A 312 3.72 -5.27 -23.55
N LEU A 313 3.09 -5.07 -22.40
CA LEU A 313 1.98 -5.91 -21.95
C LEU A 313 0.77 -5.75 -22.87
N SER A 314 0.25 -6.86 -23.40
CA SER A 314 -0.92 -6.80 -24.28
C SER A 314 -2.18 -6.40 -23.51
N PRO A 315 -3.15 -5.71 -24.14
CA PRO A 315 -4.42 -5.36 -23.52
C PRO A 315 -5.17 -6.56 -22.94
N GLU A 316 -5.08 -7.73 -23.58
CA GLU A 316 -5.71 -8.97 -23.11
C GLU A 316 -5.07 -9.44 -21.79
N ALA A 317 -3.74 -9.49 -21.73
CA ALA A 317 -3.02 -9.85 -20.50
C ALA A 317 -3.24 -8.82 -19.38
N ALA A 318 -3.34 -7.53 -19.71
CA ALA A 318 -3.65 -6.46 -18.75
C ALA A 318 -5.09 -6.58 -18.17
N ARG A 319 -6.06 -7.07 -18.96
CA ARG A 319 -7.44 -7.29 -18.48
C ARG A 319 -7.52 -8.39 -17.44
N ASP A 320 -6.66 -9.41 -17.54
CA ASP A 320 -6.67 -10.58 -16.65
C ASP A 320 -5.81 -10.40 -15.37
N ARG A 321 -5.11 -9.27 -15.22
CA ARG A 321 -4.25 -8.96 -14.06
C ARG A 321 -4.88 -7.92 -13.15
N LEU A 322 -4.44 -7.85 -11.90
CA LEU A 322 -4.70 -6.67 -11.06
C LEU A 322 -4.04 -5.43 -11.67
N TYR A 323 -4.44 -4.25 -11.21
CA TYR A 323 -3.69 -3.04 -11.57
C TYR A 323 -3.64 -1.96 -10.50
N LEU A 324 -2.50 -1.28 -10.52
CA LEU A 324 -2.13 -0.16 -9.67
C LEU A 324 -2.29 1.13 -10.46
N MET A 325 -3.12 2.04 -9.97
CA MET A 325 -3.22 3.39 -10.49
C MET A 325 -2.31 4.29 -9.65
N ASN A 326 -1.17 4.65 -10.23
CA ASN A 326 -0.25 5.64 -9.66
C ASN A 326 -0.88 7.03 -9.77
N HIS A 327 -1.31 7.55 -8.61
CA HIS A 327 -1.98 8.84 -8.44
C HIS A 327 -1.20 9.71 -7.43
N ASN A 328 0.12 9.65 -7.52
CA ASN A 328 1.14 10.28 -6.70
C ASN A 328 1.78 11.44 -7.49
N LEU A 329 1.05 12.55 -7.68
CA LEU A 329 1.55 13.68 -8.50
C LEU A 329 2.89 14.19 -7.99
N ASN A 330 3.87 14.25 -8.86
CA ASN A 330 5.20 14.73 -8.56
C ASN A 330 5.47 16.11 -9.16
N VAL A 331 6.41 16.81 -8.54
CA VAL A 331 7.07 18.00 -9.11
C VAL A 331 8.57 17.78 -9.08
N GLU A 332 9.23 18.28 -10.12
CA GLU A 332 10.68 18.16 -10.27
C GLU A 332 11.40 19.31 -9.54
N PHE A 333 12.31 18.95 -8.65
CA PHE A 333 13.21 19.87 -7.97
C PHE A 333 14.65 19.59 -8.40
N ASN A 334 15.33 20.64 -8.87
CA ASN A 334 16.75 20.59 -9.16
C ASN A 334 17.52 21.08 -7.93
N VAL A 335 18.22 20.17 -7.27
CA VAL A 335 19.06 20.48 -6.11
C VAL A 335 20.45 19.90 -6.36
N PHE A 336 21.48 20.75 -6.39
CA PHE A 336 22.87 20.36 -6.67
C PHE A 336 23.02 19.50 -7.95
N ASP A 337 22.44 19.94 -9.06
CA ASP A 337 22.45 19.23 -10.37
C ASP A 337 21.88 17.80 -10.33
N THR A 338 21.12 17.45 -9.27
CA THR A 338 20.34 16.23 -9.18
C THR A 338 18.86 16.54 -9.33
N GLN A 339 18.21 15.86 -10.28
CA GLN A 339 16.76 15.90 -10.49
C GLN A 339 16.08 15.02 -9.45
N LEU A 340 15.40 15.63 -8.48
CA LEU A 340 14.61 14.93 -7.48
C LEU A 340 13.12 15.14 -7.74
N LEU A 341 12.36 14.04 -7.80
CA LEU A 341 10.92 14.12 -7.72
C LEU A 341 10.48 14.11 -6.27
N VAL A 342 9.57 15.03 -5.96
CA VAL A 342 8.90 15.05 -4.66
C VAL A 342 7.40 15.24 -4.87
N PRO A 343 6.57 14.84 -3.89
CA PRO A 343 5.13 15.02 -3.97
C PRO A 343 4.74 16.48 -4.20
N ALA A 344 3.76 16.71 -5.07
CA ALA A 344 3.18 18.02 -5.34
C ALA A 344 2.26 18.49 -4.20
N VAL A 345 2.84 18.75 -3.02
CA VAL A 345 2.10 19.01 -1.77
C VAL A 345 1.11 20.18 -1.87
N SER A 346 1.36 21.16 -2.73
CA SER A 346 0.47 22.31 -2.94
C SER A 346 -0.83 21.97 -3.68
N LEU A 347 -0.91 20.79 -4.31
CA LEU A 347 -2.05 20.33 -5.10
C LEU A 347 -2.79 19.16 -4.46
N LEU A 348 -2.44 18.76 -3.23
CA LEU A 348 -3.03 17.58 -2.59
C LEU A 348 -4.55 17.69 -2.44
N ASN A 349 -5.08 18.90 -2.20
CA ASN A 349 -6.52 19.11 -2.04
C ASN A 349 -7.30 18.82 -3.33
N GLU A 350 -6.68 19.03 -4.48
CA GLU A 350 -7.21 18.71 -5.80
C GLU A 350 -6.90 17.26 -6.18
N THR A 351 -5.63 16.85 -6.08
CA THR A 351 -5.15 15.52 -6.49
C THR A 351 -5.86 14.42 -5.71
N ASN A 352 -6.00 14.56 -4.39
CA ASN A 352 -6.61 13.53 -3.54
C ASN A 352 -8.14 13.68 -3.39
N ASN A 353 -8.76 14.54 -4.20
CA ASN A 353 -10.20 14.73 -4.16
C ASN A 353 -10.96 13.57 -4.82
N TYR A 354 -12.25 13.42 -4.53
CA TYR A 354 -13.11 12.43 -5.18
C TYR A 354 -13.76 12.95 -6.47
N THR A 355 -13.58 14.24 -6.78
CA THR A 355 -14.12 14.90 -7.97
C THR A 355 -13.28 16.09 -8.40
N GLY A 356 -13.47 16.55 -9.64
CA GLY A 356 -12.72 17.65 -10.23
C GLY A 356 -11.52 17.19 -11.07
N PHE A 357 -10.93 18.15 -11.79
CA PHE A 357 -9.79 17.90 -12.66
C PHE A 357 -8.54 17.45 -11.88
N GLY A 358 -7.90 16.38 -12.34
CA GLY A 358 -6.75 15.73 -11.70
C GLY A 358 -7.04 15.06 -10.37
N SER A 359 -8.32 14.91 -10.00
CA SER A 359 -8.71 14.24 -8.77
C SER A 359 -8.64 12.72 -8.88
N LEU A 360 -8.37 12.06 -7.76
CA LEU A 360 -8.33 10.60 -7.64
C LEU A 360 -9.63 9.97 -8.11
N GLY A 361 -10.77 10.55 -7.72
CA GLY A 361 -12.07 10.01 -8.12
C GLY A 361 -12.34 10.15 -9.62
N LEU A 362 -11.87 11.21 -10.28
CA LEU A 362 -11.97 11.33 -11.74
C LEU A 362 -11.08 10.30 -12.43
N ALA A 363 -9.81 10.20 -12.03
CA ALA A 363 -8.85 9.24 -12.59
C ALA A 363 -9.35 7.79 -12.45
N ALA A 364 -9.84 7.40 -11.26
CA ALA A 364 -10.36 6.07 -11.03
C ALA A 364 -11.61 5.75 -11.89
N ASN A 365 -12.48 6.73 -12.14
CA ASN A 365 -13.64 6.57 -13.01
C ASN A 365 -13.25 6.47 -14.49
N ASN A 366 -12.25 7.24 -14.93
CA ASN A 366 -11.70 7.15 -16.29
C ASN A 366 -11.09 5.77 -16.51
N CYS A 367 -10.25 5.31 -15.58
CA CYS A 367 -9.72 3.95 -15.57
C CYS A 367 -10.81 2.89 -15.66
N ARG A 368 -11.91 3.06 -14.91
CA ARG A 368 -13.06 2.15 -14.99
C ARG A 368 -13.71 2.14 -16.37
N SER A 369 -13.79 3.29 -17.02
CA SER A 369 -14.31 3.42 -18.38
C SER A 369 -13.40 2.73 -19.40
N ASP A 370 -12.08 2.94 -19.31
CA ASP A 370 -11.11 2.43 -20.29
C ASP A 370 -10.94 0.90 -20.21
N TRP A 371 -10.95 0.36 -18.98
CA TRP A 371 -10.66 -1.06 -18.73
C TRP A 371 -11.89 -1.91 -18.41
N GLY A 372 -13.06 -1.28 -18.21
CA GLY A 372 -14.31 -1.96 -17.87
C GLY A 372 -14.43 -2.41 -16.41
N ARG A 373 -13.44 -2.07 -15.56
CA ARG A 373 -13.38 -2.36 -14.13
C ARG A 373 -12.55 -1.31 -13.42
N ALA A 374 -12.78 -1.07 -12.14
CA ALA A 374 -12.03 -0.07 -11.37
C ALA A 374 -10.61 -0.56 -11.02
N PRO A 375 -9.66 0.36 -10.74
CA PRO A 375 -8.32 0.01 -10.25
C PRO A 375 -8.37 -0.81 -8.97
N ASN A 376 -7.45 -1.76 -8.82
CA ASN A 376 -7.33 -2.51 -7.57
C ASN A 376 -6.65 -1.69 -6.48
N PHE A 377 -5.68 -0.85 -6.86
CA PHE A 377 -4.94 -0.02 -5.92
C PHE A 377 -4.96 1.44 -6.38
N LEU A 378 -5.38 2.33 -5.50
CA LEU A 378 -5.44 3.78 -5.69
C LEU A 378 -4.25 4.39 -4.94
N ASN A 379 -3.09 4.48 -5.58
CA ASN A 379 -1.82 4.78 -4.91
C ASN A 379 -1.59 6.29 -4.81
N VAL A 380 -1.66 6.84 -3.59
CA VAL A 380 -1.58 8.29 -3.37
C VAL A 380 -0.49 8.68 -2.38
N ASP A 381 0.04 9.88 -2.56
CA ASP A 381 0.79 10.59 -1.52
C ASP A 381 -0.17 11.33 -0.59
N TYR A 382 0.17 11.42 0.70
CA TYR A 382 -0.59 12.15 1.71
C TYR A 382 -2.08 11.80 1.71
N TYR A 383 -2.41 10.52 1.88
CA TYR A 383 -3.79 9.99 1.81
C TYR A 383 -4.78 10.75 2.71
N ASN A 384 -4.30 11.39 3.78
CA ASN A 384 -5.10 12.15 4.74
C ASN A 384 -5.48 13.56 4.26
N TYR A 385 -4.91 14.05 3.15
CA TYR A 385 -5.23 15.33 2.52
C TYR A 385 -6.20 15.14 1.35
N GLY A 386 -6.84 16.24 0.94
CA GLY A 386 -7.84 16.24 -0.13
C GLY A 386 -8.90 17.31 0.07
N GLY A 387 -10.04 17.20 -0.63
CA GLY A 387 -11.16 18.14 -0.49
C GLY A 387 -11.71 18.21 0.95
N PHE A 388 -11.56 17.13 1.69
CA PHE A 388 -11.75 17.02 3.14
C PHE A 388 -10.95 15.80 3.64
N PRO A 389 -10.68 15.67 4.95
CA PRO A 389 -10.02 14.50 5.51
C PRO A 389 -10.76 13.19 5.17
N GLY A 390 -10.13 12.36 4.34
CA GLY A 390 -10.70 11.08 3.89
C GLY A 390 -11.37 11.10 2.51
N SER A 391 -11.23 12.18 1.72
CA SER A 391 -11.78 12.23 0.36
C SER A 391 -11.29 11.10 -0.56
N VAL A 392 -10.07 10.59 -0.34
CA VAL A 392 -9.55 9.41 -1.06
C VAL A 392 -10.36 8.14 -0.77
N PHE A 393 -10.85 7.99 0.45
CA PHE A 393 -11.70 6.88 0.85
C PHE A 393 -13.11 7.02 0.27
N GLU A 394 -13.61 8.25 0.12
CA GLU A 394 -14.84 8.49 -0.63
C GLU A 394 -14.68 8.15 -2.12
N ALA A 395 -13.56 8.53 -2.74
CA ALA A 395 -13.25 8.15 -4.12
C ALA A 395 -13.26 6.63 -4.29
N ALA A 396 -12.58 5.90 -3.40
CA ALA A 396 -12.56 4.44 -3.37
C ALA A 396 -13.95 3.84 -3.14
N ALA A 397 -14.73 4.38 -2.20
CA ALA A 397 -16.08 3.90 -1.91
C ALA A 397 -17.00 4.00 -3.14
N ARG A 398 -16.92 5.11 -3.88
CA ARG A 398 -17.70 5.34 -5.11
C ARG A 398 -17.38 4.33 -6.21
N VAL A 399 -16.11 4.00 -6.44
CA VAL A 399 -15.75 3.00 -7.45
C VAL A 399 -16.02 1.56 -7.01
N ASN A 400 -16.06 1.32 -5.70
CA ASN A 400 -16.48 0.05 -5.09
C ASN A 400 -18.01 -0.09 -4.93
N ASN A 401 -18.80 0.94 -5.22
CA ASN A 401 -20.23 0.95 -4.97
C ASN A 401 -20.59 0.64 -3.50
N VAL A 402 -19.93 1.32 -2.56
CA VAL A 402 -20.23 1.30 -1.12
C VAL A 402 -20.34 2.74 -0.61
N THR A 403 -20.92 2.94 0.58
CA THR A 403 -21.09 4.28 1.16
C THR A 403 -19.96 4.61 2.14
N TYR A 404 -19.24 5.70 1.89
CA TYR A 404 -18.29 6.24 2.86
C TYR A 404 -19.01 7.08 3.92
N ASN A 405 -18.89 6.69 5.18
CA ASN A 405 -19.52 7.36 6.33
C ASN A 405 -18.64 7.35 7.58
N ARG A 406 -17.34 7.07 7.42
CA ARG A 406 -16.38 6.93 8.52
C ARG A 406 -15.66 8.25 8.73
N GLU A 407 -15.31 8.55 9.98
CA GLU A 407 -14.41 9.65 10.29
C GLU A 407 -12.97 9.29 9.90
N CYS A 408 -12.27 10.29 9.40
CA CYS A 408 -10.86 10.25 9.02
C CYS A 408 -10.29 11.67 9.15
N CYS A 409 -9.00 11.90 9.32
CA CYS A 409 -7.90 10.94 9.48
C CYS A 409 -7.05 11.35 10.68
N GLY A 410 -6.20 10.45 11.19
CA GLY A 410 -5.36 10.74 12.35
C GLY A 410 -6.10 10.72 13.69
N VAL A 411 -7.27 10.08 13.74
CA VAL A 411 -8.01 9.83 14.97
C VAL A 411 -7.52 8.52 15.57
N ALA A 412 -7.09 8.53 16.83
CA ALA A 412 -6.66 7.32 17.52
C ALA A 412 -7.83 6.33 17.61
N ARG A 413 -7.70 5.16 16.98
CA ARG A 413 -8.70 4.09 17.09
C ARG A 413 -8.26 3.10 18.17
N SER A 414 -9.15 2.82 19.12
CA SER A 414 -8.92 1.74 20.07
C SER A 414 -9.15 0.42 19.36
N ALA A 415 -8.11 -0.40 19.18
CA ALA A 415 -8.29 -1.80 18.81
C ALA A 415 -9.18 -2.45 19.87
N ALA A 416 -10.26 -3.10 19.46
CA ALA A 416 -11.10 -3.85 20.38
C ALA A 416 -10.26 -5.01 20.93
N ILE A 417 -9.61 -4.81 22.07
CA ILE A 417 -8.90 -5.86 22.79
C ILE A 417 -9.96 -6.88 23.19
N MET A 418 -10.02 -8.00 22.48
CA MET A 418 -10.77 -9.16 22.93
C MET A 418 -9.97 -9.76 24.09
N GLU A 419 -10.15 -9.21 25.28
CA GLU A 419 -9.63 -9.81 26.51
C GLU A 419 -10.19 -11.24 26.59
N ARG A 420 -9.34 -12.22 26.34
CA ARG A 420 -9.59 -13.59 26.78
C ARG A 420 -9.62 -13.55 28.30
N ALA A 421 -10.81 -13.32 28.87
CA ALA A 421 -11.08 -13.57 30.27
C ALA A 421 -10.89 -15.07 30.52
N VAL A 422 -9.68 -15.47 30.90
CA VAL A 422 -9.43 -16.79 31.48
C VAL A 422 -10.04 -16.73 32.88
N SER A 423 -11.31 -17.11 32.99
CA SER A 423 -12.01 -17.25 34.26
C SER A 423 -11.39 -18.40 35.05
N TRP A 424 -10.44 -18.07 35.93
CA TRP A 424 -10.01 -18.96 37.00
C TRP A 424 -11.07 -18.97 38.10
N THR A 425 -12.14 -19.72 37.89
CA THR A 425 -13.04 -20.15 38.97
C THR A 425 -12.78 -21.63 39.23
N LEU A 426 -11.75 -21.91 40.03
CA LEU A 426 -11.58 -23.21 40.68
C LEU A 426 -12.15 -23.09 42.09
N LEU A 427 -13.30 -23.71 42.29
CA LEU A 427 -13.92 -23.99 43.58
C LEU A 427 -12.94 -24.81 44.44
N LEU A 428 -12.52 -24.25 45.58
CA LEU A 428 -12.02 -25.03 46.71
C LEU A 428 -12.90 -24.74 47.92
N ALA A 429 -13.95 -25.55 48.07
CA ALA A 429 -14.68 -25.69 49.32
C ALA A 429 -13.89 -26.66 50.22
N PHE A 430 -13.25 -26.15 51.27
CA PHE A 430 -12.77 -26.96 52.39
C PHE A 430 -13.83 -26.93 53.50
N PRO A 431 -14.33 -28.09 53.98
CA PRO A 431 -15.03 -28.16 55.25
C PRO A 431 -13.99 -28.41 56.35
N THR A 432 -13.82 -27.48 57.29
CA THR A 432 -13.13 -27.79 58.55
C THR A 432 -14.17 -28.09 59.61
N LEU A 433 -14.23 -29.38 59.97
CA LEU A 433 -14.92 -29.93 61.12
C LEU A 433 -14.37 -29.28 62.40
N ALA A 434 -15.23 -28.65 63.18
CA ALA A 434 -14.96 -28.32 64.56
C ALA A 434 -15.11 -29.59 65.41
N VAL A 435 -14.01 -30.13 65.92
CA VAL A 435 -14.02 -31.11 67.00
C VAL A 435 -13.72 -30.36 68.30
N CYS A 436 -14.75 -30.24 69.14
CA CYS A 436 -14.58 -29.92 70.56
C CYS A 436 -13.90 -31.11 71.24
N LEU A 437 -12.85 -30.85 72.01
CA LEU A 437 -12.36 -31.78 73.01
C LEU A 437 -12.20 -31.02 74.34
N ASP A 438 -13.21 -31.15 75.18
CA ASP A 438 -13.05 -31.00 76.63
C ASP A 438 -12.67 -32.38 77.18
N LEU A 439 -11.56 -32.46 77.94
CA LEU A 439 -11.48 -33.05 79.29
C LEU A 439 -10.04 -33.37 79.73
N ILE A 440 -9.73 -32.84 80.92
CA ILE A 440 -8.66 -33.13 81.91
C ILE A 440 -7.34 -32.38 81.73
#